data_AF-A0A0M3ADR5-F1
#
_entry.id   AF-A0A0M3ADR5-F1
#
_cell.length_a   1.000
_cell.length_b   1.000
_cell.length_c   1.000
_cell.angle_alpha   90.00
_cell.angle_beta   90.00
_cell.angle_gamma   90.00
#
_symmetry.space_group_name_H-M   'P 1'
#
loop_
_entity.id
_entity.type
_entity.pdbx_description
1 polymer ?
#
loop_
_entity_poly.entity_id
_entity_poly.type
_entity_poly.pdbx_seq_one_letter_code
_entity_poly.pdbx_strand_id
1 'polypeptide(L)'
;MSEEILEHREKLARVAMHEALENQQAEDSVELFIQHHLEEVEPEYWEKYFDTSKPNLLQILELLVLDSRWDEGDLESYEILDFTLPDEITNYVICVSFDSKGQVVNISMES
;
A
#
# COMPACT_ATOMS: atom_id res chain seq x y z
N MET A 1 8.49 -19.81 -2.39
CA MET A 1 9.22 -18.54 -2.63
C MET A 1 10.18 -18.31 -1.48
N SER A 2 11.44 -17.97 -1.77
CA SER A 2 12.44 -17.59 -0.75
C SER A 2 12.09 -16.25 -0.12
N GLU A 3 12.45 -16.03 1.15
CA GLU A 3 12.26 -14.74 1.85
C GLU A 3 12.81 -13.55 1.05
N GLU A 4 13.94 -13.73 0.36
CA GLU A 4 14.55 -12.72 -0.51
C GLU A 4 13.63 -12.19 -1.62
N ILE A 5 12.78 -13.05 -2.20
CA ILE A 5 11.86 -12.65 -3.28
C ILE A 5 10.74 -11.77 -2.72
N LEU A 6 10.30 -12.06 -1.50
CA LEU A 6 9.27 -11.28 -0.84
C LEU A 6 9.79 -9.87 -0.51
N GLU A 7 10.96 -9.79 0.10
CA GLU A 7 11.60 -8.50 0.41
C GLU A 7 11.84 -7.67 -0.85
N HIS A 8 12.18 -8.33 -1.96
CA HIS A 8 12.36 -7.65 -3.24
C HIS A 8 11.03 -7.10 -3.77
N ARG A 9 9.94 -7.88 -3.71
CA ARG A 9 8.61 -7.43 -4.15
C ARG A 9 8.08 -6.31 -3.28
N GLU A 10 8.24 -6.41 -1.97
CA GLU A 10 7.81 -5.34 -1.06
C GLU A 10 8.53 -4.02 -1.40
N LYS A 11 9.85 -4.08 -1.63
CA LYS A 11 10.61 -2.90 -2.07
C LYS A 11 10.10 -2.35 -3.39
N LEU A 12 9.81 -3.22 -4.37
CA LEU A 12 9.26 -2.79 -5.67
C LEU A 12 7.86 -2.18 -5.52
N ALA A 13 6.98 -2.75 -4.70
CA ALA A 13 5.68 -2.17 -4.38
C ALA A 13 5.85 -0.78 -3.78
N ARG A 14 6.69 -0.63 -2.74
CA ARG A 14 6.94 0.68 -2.10
C ARG A 14 7.46 1.71 -3.10
N VAL A 15 8.44 1.34 -3.94
CA VAL A 15 8.96 2.24 -4.98
C VAL A 15 7.87 2.61 -5.99
N ALA A 16 7.10 1.62 -6.47
CA ALA A 16 6.03 1.88 -7.43
C ALA A 16 4.91 2.74 -6.84
N MET A 17 4.51 2.53 -5.58
CA MET A 17 3.55 3.40 -4.90
C MET A 17 4.10 4.82 -4.74
N HIS A 18 5.37 4.97 -4.36
CA HIS A 18 6.03 6.28 -4.28
C HIS A 18 6.03 6.98 -5.63
N GLU A 19 6.49 6.30 -6.68
CA GLU A 19 6.51 6.86 -8.03
C GLU A 19 5.11 7.16 -8.54
N ALA A 20 4.13 6.30 -8.26
CA ALA A 20 2.75 6.51 -8.68
C ALA A 20 2.10 7.70 -7.95
N LEU A 21 2.46 7.91 -6.68
CA LEU A 21 2.07 9.09 -5.91
C LEU A 21 2.74 10.37 -6.45
N GLU A 22 4.05 10.34 -6.71
CA GLU A 22 4.80 11.50 -7.23
C GLU A 22 4.39 11.86 -8.68
N ASN A 23 4.14 10.85 -9.51
CA ASN A 23 3.72 11.03 -10.91
C ASN A 23 2.20 11.21 -11.07
N GLN A 24 1.42 11.24 -9.98
CA GLN A 24 -0.05 11.25 -10.02
C GLN A 24 -0.65 10.12 -10.89
N GLN A 25 0.10 9.03 -11.04
CA GLN A 25 -0.31 7.83 -11.78
C GLN A 25 -1.03 6.82 -10.90
N ALA A 26 -0.99 6.99 -9.58
CA ALA A 26 -1.80 6.22 -8.65
C ALA A 26 -3.27 6.70 -8.70
N GLU A 27 -3.88 6.71 -9.89
CA GLU A 27 -5.28 7.08 -10.24
C GLU A 27 -6.18 7.42 -9.04
N ASP A 28 -5.89 8.54 -8.38
CA ASP A 28 -6.50 8.97 -7.13
C ASP A 28 -6.54 7.92 -5.98
N SER A 29 -6.10 6.67 -6.17
CA SER A 29 -6.40 5.54 -5.29
C SER A 29 -5.58 5.58 -4.00
N VAL A 30 -4.28 5.89 -4.10
CA VAL A 30 -3.42 6.04 -2.91
C VAL A 30 -3.74 7.35 -2.20
N GLU A 31 -4.04 8.41 -2.95
CA GLU A 31 -4.45 9.69 -2.36
C GLU A 31 -5.79 9.57 -1.63
N LEU A 32 -6.81 8.99 -2.28
CA LEU A 32 -8.13 8.71 -1.70
C LEU A 32 -8.01 7.81 -0.49
N PHE A 33 -7.23 6.73 -0.55
CA PHE A 33 -6.96 5.88 0.62
C PHE A 33 -6.53 6.75 1.79
N ILE A 34 -5.54 7.60 1.59
CA ILE A 34 -4.98 8.44 2.64
C ILE A 34 -6.00 9.48 3.11
N GLN A 35 -6.75 10.11 2.21
CA GLN A 35 -7.80 11.06 2.58
C GLN A 35 -8.89 10.40 3.42
N HIS A 36 -9.39 9.23 3.01
CA HIS A 36 -10.37 8.45 3.76
C HIS A 36 -9.86 8.13 5.17
N HIS A 37 -8.60 7.69 5.31
CA HIS A 37 -8.03 7.47 6.63
C HIS A 37 -7.87 8.75 7.43
N LEU A 38 -7.45 9.87 6.84
CA LEU A 38 -7.34 11.13 7.57
C LEU A 38 -8.71 11.64 8.06
N GLU A 39 -9.80 11.26 7.41
CA GLU A 39 -11.16 11.60 7.83
C GLU A 39 -11.76 10.59 8.84
N GLU A 40 -11.46 9.30 8.69
CA GLU A 40 -11.99 8.25 9.58
C GLU A 40 -11.14 7.99 10.83
N VAL A 41 -9.82 8.12 10.71
CA VAL A 41 -8.85 7.84 11.79
C VAL A 41 -8.66 9.08 12.63
N GLU A 42 -8.70 8.91 13.95
CA GLU A 42 -8.53 10.00 14.89
C GLU A 42 -7.14 10.66 14.77
N PRO A 43 -7.05 12.00 14.89
CA PRO A 43 -5.78 12.73 14.81
C PRO A 43 -4.75 12.26 15.86
N GLU A 44 -5.21 11.77 17.01
CA GLU A 44 -4.36 11.22 18.07
C GLU A 44 -3.55 10.01 17.61
N TYR A 45 -4.10 9.19 16.70
CA TYR A 45 -3.37 8.07 16.10
C TYR A 45 -2.19 8.58 15.29
N TRP A 46 -2.42 9.56 14.42
CA TRP A 46 -1.37 10.14 13.59
C TRP A 46 -0.31 10.86 14.41
N GLU A 47 -0.70 11.59 15.45
CA GLU A 47 0.22 12.26 16.36
C GLU A 47 1.12 11.28 17.10
N LYS A 48 0.61 10.09 17.46
CA LYS A 48 1.42 9.03 18.08
C LYS A 48 2.55 8.53 17.17
N TYR A 49 2.33 8.47 15.86
CA TYR A 49 3.28 7.92 14.90
C TYR A 49 4.19 8.98 14.25
N PHE A 50 3.64 10.16 13.94
CA PHE A 50 4.32 11.20 13.15
C PHE A 50 4.46 12.54 13.86
N ASP A 51 4.00 12.67 15.11
CA ASP A 51 3.96 13.95 15.86
C ASP A 51 3.12 15.03 15.14
N THR A 52 2.27 14.61 14.20
CA THR A 52 1.36 15.49 13.45
C THR A 52 0.01 14.82 13.27
N SER A 53 -1.06 15.60 13.40
CA SER A 53 -2.43 15.14 13.17
C SER A 53 -2.72 14.87 11.68
N LYS A 54 -1.85 15.33 10.77
CA LYS A 54 -1.98 15.15 9.31
C LYS A 54 -0.60 14.88 8.69
N PRO A 55 -0.17 13.61 8.66
CA PRO A 55 1.07 13.22 7.99
C PRO A 55 0.94 13.36 6.48
N ASN A 56 2.09 13.41 5.80
CA ASN A 56 2.12 13.48 4.35
C ASN A 56 1.83 12.11 3.74
N LEU A 57 1.40 12.11 2.48
CA LEU A 57 1.07 10.89 1.73
C LEU A 57 2.21 9.86 1.77
N LEU A 58 3.44 10.33 1.53
CA LEU A 58 4.66 9.52 1.59
C LEU A 58 4.91 8.94 2.98
N GLN A 59 4.63 9.70 4.05
CA GLN A 59 4.84 9.23 5.41
C GLN A 59 3.88 8.09 5.77
N ILE A 60 2.61 8.22 5.36
CA ILE A 60 1.62 7.17 5.57
C ILE A 60 2.01 5.91 4.79
N LEU A 61 2.49 6.06 3.55
CA LEU A 61 2.99 4.96 2.73
C LEU A 61 4.18 4.24 3.39
N GLU A 62 5.11 4.98 4.02
CA GLU A 62 6.19 4.38 4.80
C GLU A 62 5.69 3.62 6.04
N LEU A 63 4.59 4.08 6.65
CA LEU A 63 3.95 3.40 7.79
C LEU A 63 3.18 2.14 7.39
N LEU A 64 2.72 2.04 6.14
CA LEU A 64 2.01 0.86 5.66
C LEU A 64 2.82 -0.42 5.90
N VAL A 65 2.13 -1.42 6.42
CA VAL A 65 2.65 -2.76 6.65
C VAL A 65 2.02 -3.72 5.65
N LEU A 66 2.80 -4.72 5.24
CA LEU A 66 2.28 -5.81 4.42
C LEU A 66 1.35 -6.66 5.30
N ASP A 67 0.06 -6.67 4.98
CA ASP A 67 -0.96 -7.44 5.70
C ASP A 67 -1.04 -8.87 5.17
N SER A 68 -1.42 -8.97 3.89
CA SER A 68 -1.75 -10.22 3.24
C SER A 68 -1.09 -10.29 1.87
N ARG A 69 -0.88 -11.52 1.41
CA ARG A 69 -0.37 -11.78 0.07
C ARG A 69 -1.21 -12.86 -0.58
N TRP A 70 -1.52 -12.66 -1.84
CA TRP A 70 -2.30 -13.60 -2.62
C TRP A 70 -1.55 -13.89 -3.92
N ASP A 71 -1.54 -15.17 -4.29
CA ASP A 71 -1.14 -15.60 -5.63
C ASP A 71 -2.44 -16.01 -6.29
N GLU A 72 -2.90 -15.25 -7.29
CA GLU A 72 -4.16 -15.56 -7.98
C GLU A 72 -3.93 -16.75 -8.93
N GLY A 73 -3.80 -17.94 -8.34
CA GLY A 73 -3.23 -19.13 -8.96
C GLY A 73 -4.08 -19.84 -10.03
N ASP A 74 -5.08 -19.20 -10.63
CA ASP A 74 -6.04 -19.90 -11.50
C ASP A 74 -5.95 -19.57 -13.00
N LEU A 75 -5.51 -18.38 -13.45
CA LEU A 75 -5.48 -18.08 -14.90
C LEU A 75 -4.30 -17.22 -15.37
N GLU A 76 -3.79 -16.33 -14.55
CA GLU A 76 -2.61 -15.52 -14.83
C GLU A 76 -1.83 -15.41 -13.52
N SER A 77 -0.55 -15.80 -13.52
CA SER A 77 0.29 -15.78 -12.31
C SER A 77 0.59 -14.33 -11.91
N TYR A 78 -0.40 -13.67 -11.34
CA TYR A 78 -0.28 -12.36 -10.74
C TYR A 78 -0.16 -12.53 -9.23
N GLU A 79 0.89 -11.94 -8.68
CA GLU A 79 1.06 -11.87 -7.23
C GLU A 79 0.52 -10.53 -6.76
N ILE A 80 -0.26 -10.56 -5.69
CA ILE A 80 -0.90 -9.40 -5.12
C ILE A 80 -0.38 -9.24 -3.69
N LEU A 81 0.09 -8.03 -3.38
CA LEU A 81 0.50 -7.65 -2.04
C LEU A 81 -0.46 -6.61 -1.50
N ASP A 82 -1.06 -6.91 -0.35
CA ASP A 82 -2.00 -6.03 0.33
C ASP A 82 -1.26 -5.28 1.43
N PHE A 83 -1.37 -3.97 1.40
CA PHE A 83 -0.77 -3.08 2.38
C PHE A 83 -1.88 -2.39 3.17
N THR A 84 -1.73 -2.37 4.48
CA THR A 84 -2.67 -1.69 5.39
C THR A 84 -1.94 -0.89 6.46
N LEU A 85 -2.68 -0.12 7.23
CA LEU A 85 -2.12 0.59 8.37
C LEU A 85 -1.88 -0.37 9.54
N PRO A 86 -0.83 -0.11 10.34
CA PRO A 86 -0.64 -0.84 11.58
C PRO A 86 -1.85 -0.62 12.50
N ASP A 87 -2.05 -1.56 13.43
CA ASP A 87 -3.18 -1.59 14.36
C ASP A 87 -4.58 -1.83 13.72
N GLU A 88 -4.67 -2.16 12.43
CA GLU A 88 -5.93 -2.52 11.73
C GLU A 88 -7.07 -1.51 12.02
N ILE A 89 -6.71 -0.22 12.05
CA ILE A 89 -7.61 0.86 12.47
C ILE A 89 -8.78 1.08 11.50
N THR A 90 -8.67 0.55 10.29
CA THR A 90 -9.58 0.67 9.16
C THR A 90 -9.57 -0.63 8.36
N ASN A 91 -10.59 -0.81 7.50
CA ASN A 91 -10.69 -1.98 6.61
C ASN A 91 -10.13 -1.72 5.20
N TYR A 92 -9.48 -0.57 5.01
CA TYR A 92 -8.93 -0.21 3.72
C TYR A 92 -7.57 -0.87 3.52
N VAL A 93 -7.34 -1.37 2.30
CA VAL A 93 -6.08 -1.95 1.89
C VAL A 93 -5.64 -1.41 0.53
N ILE A 94 -4.34 -1.22 0.34
CA ILE A 94 -3.75 -0.96 -0.97
C ILE A 94 -3.24 -2.29 -1.53
N CYS A 95 -3.82 -2.71 -2.65
CA CYS A 95 -3.45 -3.91 -3.36
C CYS A 95 -2.50 -3.58 -4.50
N VAL A 96 -1.32 -4.20 -4.50
CA VAL A 96 -0.32 -4.06 -5.56
C VAL A 96 -0.22 -5.36 -6.32
N SER A 97 -0.61 -5.34 -7.59
CA SER A 97 -0.53 -6.49 -8.48
C SER A 97 0.80 -6.51 -9.23
N PHE A 98 1.41 -7.68 -9.28
CA PHE A 98 2.69 -7.96 -9.93
C PHE A 98 2.50 -8.95 -11.06
N ASP A 99 3.08 -8.66 -12.22
CA ASP A 99 3.18 -9.59 -13.36
C ASP A 99 4.03 -10.82 -13.02
N SER A 100 3.98 -11.85 -13.86
CA SER A 100 4.87 -13.02 -13.80
C SER A 100 6.37 -12.69 -13.84
N LYS A 101 6.75 -11.47 -14.26
CA LYS A 101 8.13 -10.95 -14.18
C LYS A 101 8.49 -10.32 -12.83
N GLY A 102 7.54 -10.22 -11.89
CA GLY A 102 7.71 -9.54 -10.61
C GLY A 102 7.73 -8.01 -10.73
N GLN A 103 7.14 -7.45 -11.79
CA GLN A 103 7.00 -6.00 -11.96
C GLN A 103 5.59 -5.57 -11.59
N VAL A 104 5.47 -4.42 -10.93
CA VAL A 104 4.16 -3.84 -10.59
C VAL A 104 3.42 -3.48 -11.88
N VAL A 105 2.24 -4.05 -12.05
CA VAL A 105 1.35 -3.79 -13.20
C VAL A 105 0.16 -2.93 -12.84
N ASN A 106 -0.29 -3.01 -11.58
CA ASN A 106 -1.44 -2.26 -11.13
C ASN A 106 -1.33 -1.96 -9.63
N ILE A 107 -1.86 -0.81 -9.22
CA ILE A 107 -2.00 -0.40 -7.83
C ILE A 107 -3.44 0.04 -7.66
N SER A 108 -4.16 -0.57 -6.73
CA SER A 108 -5.57 -0.27 -6.50
C SER A 108 -5.88 -0.26 -5.01
N MET A 109 -6.92 0.47 -4.63
CA MET A 109 -7.43 0.49 -3.26
C MET A 109 -8.62 -0.47 -3.18
N GLU A 110 -8.64 -1.35 -2.18
CA GLU A 110 -9.81 -2.13 -1.79
C GLU A 110 -10.35 -1.62 -0.44
N SER A 111 -11.68 -1.62 -0.32
CA SER A 111 -12.46 -1.11 0.82
C SER A 111 -13.62 -2.03 1.15
#